data_AF-A0A7C5TY11-F1
#
_entry.id   AF-A0A7C5TY11-F1
#
_cell.length_a   1.000
_cell.length_b   1.000
_cell.length_c   1.000
_cell.angle_alpha   90.00
_cell.angle_beta   90.00
_cell.angle_gamma   90.00
#
_symmetry.space_group_name_H-M   'P 1'
#
loop_
_entity.id
_entity.type
_entity.pdbx_description
1 polymer ?
#
loop_
_entity_poly.entity_id
_entity_poly.type
_entity_poly.pdbx_seq_one_letter_code
_entity_poly.pdbx_strand_id
1 'polypeptide(L)'
;MKHRASLVIVDPSGTSSECKQCNAEMIENGYRRLRCPDVFEAVRDVVEKLNIRKRSLKTLRIKADLERTLAPRNLSDDRCIPE
;
A
#
# COMPACT_ATOMS: atom_id res chain seq x y z
N MET A 1 -4.70 -22.23 11.67
CA MET A 1 -5.32 -21.26 10.73
C MET A 1 -6.79 -21.60 10.55
N LYS A 2 -7.73 -20.79 11.07
CA LYS A 2 -9.17 -21.09 11.01
C LYS A 2 -9.84 -20.71 9.67
N HIS A 3 -9.19 -19.90 8.83
CA HIS A 3 -9.80 -19.32 7.62
C HIS A 3 -9.10 -19.63 6.28
N ARG A 4 -8.25 -20.68 6.19
CA ARG A 4 -7.48 -21.01 4.96
C ARG A 4 -6.78 -19.80 4.30
N ALA A 5 -6.38 -18.82 5.11
CA ALA A 5 -5.67 -17.63 4.65
C ALA A 5 -4.17 -17.82 4.84
N SER A 6 -3.36 -17.51 3.82
CA SER A 6 -1.91 -17.53 3.93
C SER A 6 -1.41 -16.32 4.73
N LEU A 7 -0.58 -16.57 5.74
CA LEU A 7 0.10 -15.54 6.52
C LEU A 7 1.52 -15.39 6.00
N VAL A 8 1.96 -14.14 5.82
CA VAL A 8 3.32 -13.82 5.37
C VAL A 8 3.84 -12.69 6.24
N ILE A 9 5.06 -12.86 6.75
CA ILE A 9 5.80 -11.83 7.45
C ILE A 9 6.73 -11.16 6.44
N VAL A 10 6.70 -9.83 6.38
CA VAL A 10 7.57 -9.01 5.51
C VAL A 10 8.28 -7.96 6.35
N ASP A 11 9.48 -7.59 5.95
CA ASP A 11 10.18 -6.42 6.50
C ASP A 11 9.49 -5.13 6.02
N PRO A 12 9.04 -4.24 6.92
CA PRO A 12 8.41 -2.96 6.55
C PRO A 12 9.44 -1.87 6.20
N SER A 13 10.74 -2.10 6.34
CA SER A 13 11.74 -1.05 6.10
C SER A 13 11.63 -0.48 4.68
N GLY A 14 11.51 0.86 4.60
CA GLY A 14 11.38 1.61 3.35
C GLY A 14 10.02 1.50 2.63
N THR A 15 9.01 0.82 3.19
CA THR A 15 7.71 0.68 2.50
C THR A 15 6.91 1.97 2.44
N SER A 16 7.24 2.96 3.26
CA SER A 16 6.55 4.24 3.34
C SER A 16 7.22 5.37 2.54
N SER A 17 8.22 5.09 1.72
CA SER A 17 8.97 6.13 0.97
C SER A 17 9.22 5.76 -0.48
N GLU A 18 8.79 4.58 -0.93
CA GLU A 18 9.03 4.08 -2.28
C GLU A 18 7.72 4.04 -3.08
N CYS A 19 7.76 4.52 -4.33
CA CYS A 19 6.64 4.39 -5.23
C CYS A 19 6.44 2.92 -5.65
N LYS A 20 5.27 2.36 -5.39
CA LYS A 20 4.95 0.97 -5.75
C LYS A 20 5.16 0.65 -7.23
N GLN A 21 4.96 1.62 -8.12
CA GLN A 21 4.91 1.39 -9.57
C GLN A 21 6.27 1.58 -10.25
N CYS A 22 6.96 2.69 -9.99
CA CYS A 22 8.26 2.99 -10.61
C CYS A 22 9.46 2.74 -9.69
N ASN A 23 9.24 2.40 -8.42
CA ASN A 23 10.26 2.23 -7.38
C ASN A 23 11.12 3.50 -7.11
N ALA A 24 10.69 4.67 -7.59
CA ALA A 24 11.32 5.94 -7.25
C ALA A 24 11.03 6.33 -5.80
N GLU A 25 11.93 7.11 -5.19
CA GLU A 25 11.69 7.73 -3.90
C GLU A 25 10.53 8.73 -4.00
N MET A 26 9.60 8.67 -3.04
CA MET A 26 8.45 9.55 -2.98
C MET A 26 8.80 10.86 -2.28
N ILE A 27 8.28 11.95 -2.81
CA ILE A 27 8.52 13.31 -2.31
C ILE A 27 7.47 13.66 -1.27
N GLU A 28 7.86 14.31 -0.18
CA GLU A 28 6.90 14.81 0.82
C GLU A 28 6.04 15.94 0.22
N ASN A 29 4.71 15.81 0.33
CA ASN A 29 3.75 16.78 -0.22
C ASN A 29 2.73 17.24 0.82
N GLY A 30 3.23 17.69 1.98
CA GLY A 30 2.44 18.15 3.12
C GLY A 30 2.25 17.11 4.22
N TYR A 31 1.38 17.39 5.19
CA TYR A 31 1.24 16.55 6.39
C TYR A 31 0.80 15.13 6.02
N ARG A 32 1.69 14.16 6.29
CA ARG A 32 1.52 12.73 6.04
C ARG A 32 1.25 12.36 4.58
N ARG A 33 1.49 13.25 3.61
CA ARG A 33 1.25 12.99 2.18
C ARG A 33 2.57 12.81 1.44
N LEU A 34 2.55 11.88 0.50
CA LEU A 34 3.68 11.53 -0.35
C LEU A 34 3.25 11.56 -1.80
N ARG A 35 4.07 12.15 -2.65
CA ARG A 35 3.85 12.27 -4.08
C ARG A 35 4.97 11.57 -4.85
N CYS A 36 4.58 10.66 -5.73
CA CYS A 36 5.43 10.24 -6.83
C CYS A 36 5.19 11.22 -8.00
N PRO A 37 6.23 11.87 -8.56
CA PRO A 37 6.06 12.89 -9.60
C PRO A 37 5.14 12.47 -10.75
N ASP A 38 5.29 11.22 -11.20
CA ASP A 38 4.68 10.74 -12.46
C ASP A 38 3.52 9.73 -12.27
N VAL A 39 3.18 9.34 -11.03
CA VAL A 39 2.27 8.20 -10.81
C VAL A 39 1.07 8.54 -9.92
N PHE A 40 1.30 8.91 -8.67
CA PHE A 40 0.21 9.15 -7.72
C PHE A 40 0.67 9.92 -6.48
N GLU A 41 -0.31 10.44 -5.74
CA GLU A 41 -0.15 11.02 -4.42
C GLU A 41 -1.08 10.30 -3.43
N ALA A 42 -0.59 9.98 -2.24
CA ALA A 42 -1.37 9.34 -1.20
C ALA A 42 -0.84 9.66 0.20
N VAL A 43 -1.65 9.35 1.22
CA VAL A 43 -1.19 9.37 2.62
C VAL A 43 -0.13 8.27 2.82
N ARG A 44 0.87 8.54 3.65
CA ARG A 44 2.00 7.64 3.94
C ARG A 44 1.57 6.22 4.31
N ASP A 45 0.52 6.05 5.11
CA ASP A 45 -0.02 4.75 5.50
C ASP A 45 -0.61 3.96 4.32
N VAL A 46 -1.16 4.66 3.33
CA VAL A 46 -1.69 4.03 2.11
C VAL A 46 -0.53 3.53 1.26
N VAL A 47 0.53 4.33 1.11
CA VAL A 47 1.77 3.93 0.44
C VAL A 47 2.36 2.67 1.10
N GLU A 48 2.46 2.68 2.42
CA GLU A 48 2.97 1.56 3.21
C GLU A 48 2.17 0.28 2.99
N LYS A 49 0.85 0.32 3.15
CA LYS A 49 -0.04 -0.85 2.94
C LYS A 49 0.08 -1.41 1.53
N LEU A 50 0.19 -0.54 0.53
CA LEU A 50 0.34 -0.91 -0.88
C LEU A 50 1.66 -1.64 -1.15
N ASN A 51 2.75 -1.17 -0.54
CA ASN A 51 4.08 -1.77 -0.68
C ASN A 51 4.24 -3.07 0.12
N ILE A 52 3.70 -3.14 1.35
CA ILE A 52 3.61 -4.39 2.13
C ILE A 52 2.89 -5.45 1.30
N ARG A 53 1.72 -5.13 0.73
CA ARG A 53 0.98 -6.06 -0.13
C ARG A 53 1.79 -6.52 -1.36
N LYS A 54 2.52 -5.61 -2.02
CA LYS A 54 3.41 -5.96 -3.15
C LYS A 54 4.50 -6.95 -2.71
N ARG A 55 5.15 -6.72 -1.57
CA ARG A 55 6.16 -7.63 -1.00
C ARG A 55 5.53 -8.98 -0.63
N SER A 56 4.38 -9.00 0.04
CA SER A 56 3.68 -10.24 0.41
C SER A 56 3.32 -11.10 -0.80
N LEU A 57 2.79 -10.49 -1.87
CA LEU A 57 2.44 -11.20 -3.10
C LEU A 57 3.69 -11.77 -3.80
N LYS A 58 4.80 -11.02 -3.81
CA LYS A 58 6.08 -11.49 -4.34
C LYS A 58 6.60 -12.70 -3.55
N THR A 59 6.54 -12.65 -2.22
CA THR A 59 6.92 -13.79 -1.35
C THR A 59 6.06 -15.02 -1.60
N LEU A 60 4.76 -14.84 -1.84
CA LEU A 60 3.82 -15.94 -2.17
C LEU A 60 3.90 -16.42 -3.62
N ARG A 61 4.69 -15.76 -4.48
CA ARG A 61 4.75 -16.02 -5.93
C ARG A 61 3.37 -15.93 -6.62
N ILE A 62 2.46 -15.12 -6.08
CA ILE A 62 1.15 -14.87 -6.66
C ILE A 62 1.28 -13.73 -7.67
N LYS A 63 0.98 -14.02 -8.94
CA LYS A 63 0.80 -12.99 -9.96
C LYS A 63 -0.55 -12.33 -9.72
N ALA A 64 -0.54 -11.09 -9.23
CA ALA A 64 -1.75 -10.29 -9.15
C ALA A 64 -1.82 -9.37 -10.37
N ASP A 65 -2.93 -9.41 -11.10
CA ASP A 65 -3.26 -8.39 -12.08
C ASP A 65 -3.52 -7.09 -11.32
N LEU A 66 -2.48 -6.26 -11.28
CA LEU A 66 -2.36 -5.04 -10.48
C LEU A 66 -3.52 -4.06 -10.74
N GLU A 67 -4.04 -4.09 -11.97
CA GLU A 67 -5.16 -3.32 -12.50
C GLU A 67 -6.45 -3.44 -11.67
N ARG A 68 -6.84 -4.66 -11.24
CA ARG A 68 -8.15 -4.89 -10.58
C ARG A 68 -8.14 -4.60 -9.07
N THR A 69 -6.95 -4.46 -8.50
CA THR A 69 -6.75 -4.23 -7.05
C THR A 69 -6.73 -2.74 -6.69
N LEU A 70 -6.49 -1.87 -7.67
CA LEU A 70 -6.30 -0.43 -7.49
C LEU A 70 -7.53 0.42 -7.80
N ALA A 71 -8.65 -0.18 -8.18
CA ALA A 71 -9.92 0.53 -8.09
C ALA A 71 -10.07 0.95 -6.61
N PRO A 72 -10.15 2.26 -6.30
CA PRO A 72 -10.51 2.67 -4.97
C PRO A 72 -11.90 2.10 -4.74
N ARG A 73 -12.01 0.99 -4.00
CA ARG A 73 -13.20 0.83 -3.18
C ARG A 73 -13.16 2.09 -2.35
N ASN A 74 -14.14 2.97 -2.55
CA ASN A 74 -14.37 4.11 -1.66
C ASN A 74 -14.19 3.56 -0.24
N LEU A 75 -13.02 3.79 0.34
CA LEU A 75 -12.72 3.42 1.71
C LEU A 75 -13.43 4.52 2.48
N SER A 76 -14.76 4.36 2.54
CA SER A 76 -15.66 5.22 3.28
C SER A 76 -15.06 5.35 4.67
N ASP A 77 -14.62 6.57 4.98
CA ASP A 77 -14.19 7.04 6.29
C ASP A 77 -14.37 6.01 7.42
N ASP A 78 -13.32 5.23 7.71
CA ASP A 78 -13.17 4.47 8.95
C ASP A 78 -12.91 5.43 10.14
N ARG A 79 -13.52 6.62 10.13
CA ARG A 79 -13.54 7.49 11.30
C ARG A 79 -14.39 6.77 12.34
N CYS A 80 -13.76 6.23 13.38
CA CYS A 80 -14.47 5.85 14.60
C CYS A 80 -15.33 7.04 15.03
N ILE A 81 -16.65 6.88 14.98
CA ILE A 81 -17.58 7.82 15.60
C ILE A 81 -17.47 7.55 17.11
N PRO A 82 -17.00 8.51 17.93
CA PRO A 82 -17.04 8.36 19.36
C PRO A 82 -18.50 8.36 19.85
N GLU A 83 -18.81 7.50 20.83
CA GLU A 83 -20.11 7.42 21.51
C GLU A 83 -20.49 8.72 22.23
#